data_AF-A0A8S3JKZ8-F1
#
_entry.id   AF-A0A8S3JKZ8-F1
#
_cell.length_a   1.000
_cell.length_b   1.000
_cell.length_c   1.000
_cell.angle_alpha   90.00
_cell.angle_beta   90.00
_cell.angle_gamma   90.00
#
_symmetry.space_group_name_H-M   'P 1'
#
loop_
_entity.id
_entity.type
_entity.pdbx_description
1 polymer ?
#
loop_
_entity_poly.entity_id
_entity_poly.type
_entity_poly.pdbx_seq_one_letter_code
_entity_poly.pdbx_strand_id
1 'polypeptide(L)'
;LVPICAAAVDDYGQASNQNCVMIAVGATGFSILTPTFVQGTASPLGTIMSTQTRFSIEATLPLRRTKLNNTYIYIRGYDVSYYYAIDCKYSGDVYFINKTLIFFVRNPSWTLGRTYYVDLGYGVATADQYCGTETYYFSGYYNWRFTIWNSQMSSTTTPSTTTTT
;
A
#
# COMPACT_ATOMS: atom_id res chain seq x y z
N LEU A 1 -7.95 2.92 26.23
CA LEU A 1 -6.50 2.60 26.14
C LEU A 1 -5.84 3.13 27.39
N VAL A 2 -5.13 2.30 28.14
CA VAL A 2 -4.43 2.73 29.37
C VAL A 2 -2.92 2.53 29.15
N PRO A 3 -2.10 3.60 29.20
CA PRO A 3 -0.65 3.45 29.18
C PRO A 3 -0.18 2.96 30.55
N ILE A 4 0.60 1.88 30.56
CA ILE A 4 1.37 1.46 31.73
C ILE A 4 2.82 1.72 31.42
N CYS A 5 3.43 2.65 32.14
CA CYS A 5 4.82 3.01 31.99
C CYS A 5 5.60 2.53 33.21
N ALA A 6 6.73 1.87 32.97
CA ALA A 6 7.63 1.39 34.01
C ALA A 6 9.06 1.83 33.71
N ALA A 7 9.80 2.18 34.74
CA ALA A 7 11.24 2.40 34.73
C ALA A 7 11.83 1.66 35.93
N ALA A 8 13.02 1.08 35.78
CA ALA A 8 13.76 0.57 36.93
C ALA A 8 14.33 1.76 37.70
N VAL A 9 14.30 1.71 39.03
CA VAL A 9 14.93 2.71 39.90
C VAL A 9 15.96 1.99 40.76
N ASP A 10 17.18 2.52 40.82
CA ASP A 10 18.24 1.96 41.67
C ASP A 10 18.15 2.43 43.13
N ASP A 11 19.01 1.89 43.99
CA ASP A 11 19.06 2.21 45.43
C ASP A 11 19.45 3.67 45.73
N TYR A 12 19.88 4.42 44.71
CA TYR A 12 20.19 5.86 44.79
C TYR A 12 19.05 6.73 44.26
N GLY A 13 17.93 6.13 43.86
CA GLY A 13 16.77 6.85 43.30
C GLY A 13 16.93 7.26 41.84
N GLN A 14 17.94 6.75 41.12
CA GLN A 14 18.10 7.02 39.69
C GLN A 14 17.21 6.10 38.86
N ALA A 15 16.40 6.69 37.98
CA ALA A 15 15.52 5.96 37.09
C ALA A 15 16.20 5.65 35.74
N SER A 16 15.96 4.45 35.23
CA SER A 16 16.28 4.09 33.85
C SER A 16 15.37 4.83 32.85
N ASN A 17 15.65 4.68 31.56
CA ASN A 17 14.69 5.07 30.53
C ASN A 17 13.33 4.40 30.79
N GLN A 18 12.26 5.18 30.68
CA GLN A 18 10.89 4.73 30.89
C GLN A 18 10.41 3.96 29.65
N ASN A 19 9.89 2.75 29.86
CA ASN A 19 9.24 1.95 28.83
C ASN A 19 7.74 1.91 29.09
N CYS A 20 6.94 2.25 28.08
CA CYS A 20 5.48 2.24 28.17
C CYS A 20 4.89 1.13 27.30
N VAL A 21 3.93 0.39 27.83
CA VAL A 21 3.08 -0.55 27.11
C VAL A 21 1.63 -0.08 27.14
N MET A 22 0.93 -0.23 26.02
CA MET A 22 -0.49 0.12 25.92
C MET A 22 -1.31 -1.14 26.17
N ILE A 23 -2.15 -1.12 27.20
CA ILE A 23 -3.11 -2.20 27.43
C ILE A 23 -4.49 -1.76 26.95
N ALA A 24 -5.03 -2.51 25.98
CA ALA A 24 -6.41 -2.39 25.52
C ALA A 24 -7.31 -3.36 26.30
N VAL A 25 -7.74 -2.96 27.50
CA VAL A 25 -8.70 -3.76 28.30
C VAL A 25 -10.09 -3.67 27.66
N GLY A 26 -10.71 -4.80 27.36
CA GLY A 26 -12.06 -4.88 26.78
C GLY A 26 -12.13 -4.88 25.24
N ALA A 27 -11.00 -4.85 24.54
CA ALA A 27 -10.98 -5.06 23.10
C ALA A 27 -11.15 -6.55 22.79
N THR A 28 -12.40 -7.01 22.63
CA THR A 28 -12.69 -8.33 22.07
C THR A 28 -12.42 -8.30 20.56
N GLY A 29 -11.15 -8.35 20.20
CA GLY A 29 -10.71 -8.43 18.81
C GLY A 29 -9.54 -7.52 18.50
N PHE A 30 -8.37 -8.11 18.30
CA PHE A 30 -7.18 -7.45 17.73
C PHE A 30 -7.51 -6.67 16.43
N SER A 31 -8.57 -7.10 15.73
CA SER A 31 -9.07 -6.49 14.48
C SER A 31 -9.56 -5.04 14.58
N ILE A 32 -10.01 -4.53 15.74
CA ILE A 32 -10.48 -3.13 15.83
C ILE A 32 -9.33 -2.12 15.88
N LEU A 33 -8.11 -2.59 16.17
CA LEU A 33 -6.91 -1.74 16.23
C LEU A 33 -6.03 -1.92 15.00
N THR A 34 -6.16 -3.02 14.26
CA THR A 34 -5.37 -3.28 13.05
C THR A 34 -5.95 -2.53 11.85
N PRO A 35 -5.18 -1.64 11.18
CA PRO A 35 -5.64 -1.03 9.96
C PRO A 35 -5.78 -2.10 8.88
N THR A 36 -6.87 -2.05 8.13
CA THR A 36 -7.13 -2.91 6.97
C THR A 36 -7.39 -2.04 5.75
N PHE A 37 -6.82 -2.41 4.61
CA PHE A 37 -7.08 -1.71 3.35
C PHE A 37 -8.50 -2.03 2.86
N VAL A 38 -9.22 -1.00 2.44
CA VAL A 38 -10.63 -1.11 2.06
C VAL A 38 -10.73 -1.45 0.58
N GLN A 39 -11.35 -2.58 0.27
CA GLN A 39 -11.57 -3.02 -1.11
C GLN A 39 -12.39 -1.97 -1.89
N GLY A 40 -12.03 -1.73 -3.16
CA GLY A 40 -12.73 -0.79 -4.03
C GLY A 40 -12.38 0.69 -3.83
N THR A 41 -11.54 1.03 -2.84
CA THR A 41 -11.05 2.42 -2.64
C THR A 41 -9.74 2.70 -3.39
N ALA A 42 -9.18 1.68 -4.03
CA ALA A 42 -7.98 1.81 -4.83
C ALA A 42 -8.25 2.75 -6.03
N SER A 43 -7.28 3.59 -6.35
CA SER A 43 -7.36 4.53 -7.48
C SER A 43 -5.99 4.82 -8.09
N PRO A 44 -5.88 4.87 -9.43
CA PRO A 44 -6.93 4.53 -10.41
C PRO A 44 -7.14 3.01 -10.55
N LEU A 45 -8.30 2.61 -11.08
CA LEU A 45 -8.66 1.23 -11.43
C LEU A 45 -9.02 1.12 -12.92
N GLY A 46 -8.93 -0.09 -13.47
CA GLY A 46 -9.32 -0.36 -14.86
C GLY A 46 -8.29 0.20 -15.85
N THR A 47 -8.74 0.81 -16.94
CA THR A 47 -7.85 1.30 -18.00
C THR A 47 -7.23 2.64 -17.61
N ILE A 48 -5.90 2.72 -17.61
CA ILE A 48 -5.15 3.92 -17.22
C ILE A 48 -4.10 4.28 -18.26
N MET A 49 -3.72 5.55 -18.32
CA MET A 49 -2.67 6.03 -19.22
C MET A 49 -1.31 5.43 -18.87
N SER A 50 -0.47 5.19 -19.87
CA SER A 50 0.94 4.78 -19.66
C SER A 50 1.77 5.82 -18.90
N THR A 51 1.30 7.06 -18.76
CA THR A 51 1.93 8.11 -17.95
C THR A 51 1.48 8.12 -16.50
N GLN A 52 0.59 7.20 -16.09
CA GLN A 52 0.12 7.13 -14.71
C GLN A 52 1.26 6.72 -13.78
N THR A 53 1.56 7.59 -12.82
CA THR A 53 2.59 7.38 -11.80
C THR A 53 2.05 7.36 -10.38
N ARG A 54 0.91 8.01 -10.12
CA ARG A 54 0.34 8.15 -8.76
C ARG A 54 -0.77 7.13 -8.51
N PHE A 55 -0.74 6.52 -7.34
CA PHE A 55 -1.66 5.48 -6.94
C PHE A 55 -2.08 5.69 -5.48
N SER A 56 -3.30 5.31 -5.11
CA SER A 56 -3.78 5.43 -3.73
C SER A 56 -4.76 4.33 -3.33
N ILE A 57 -4.78 3.97 -2.04
CA ILE A 57 -5.80 3.10 -1.41
C ILE A 57 -6.17 3.66 -0.04
N GLU A 58 -7.43 3.54 0.35
CA GLU A 58 -7.88 3.87 1.70
C GLU A 58 -7.81 2.67 2.65
N ALA A 59 -7.67 2.96 3.94
CA ALA A 59 -7.72 2.01 5.03
C ALA A 59 -8.84 2.37 6.02
N THR A 60 -9.21 1.41 6.86
CA THR A 60 -10.25 1.57 7.89
C THR A 60 -9.82 2.55 8.99
N LEU A 61 -8.53 2.63 9.27
CA LEU A 61 -7.92 3.45 10.32
C LEU A 61 -6.79 4.34 9.77
N PRO A 62 -6.42 5.42 10.49
CA PRO A 62 -5.26 6.23 10.13
C PRO A 62 -3.98 5.38 10.07
N LEU A 63 -3.20 5.61 9.03
CA LEU A 63 -1.98 4.90 8.70
C LEU A 63 -0.75 5.73 9.09
N ARG A 64 0.28 5.02 9.57
CA ARG A 64 1.63 5.53 9.71
C ARG A 64 2.60 4.64 8.95
N ARG A 65 3.74 5.25 8.62
CA ARG A 65 4.86 4.54 8.01
C ARG A 65 5.33 3.44 8.94
N THR A 66 5.51 2.25 8.37
CA THR A 66 6.02 1.08 9.07
C THR A 66 7.45 1.26 9.58
N LYS A 67 7.74 0.65 10.72
CA LYS A 67 9.09 0.56 11.30
C LYS A 67 9.79 -0.75 10.91
N LEU A 68 9.06 -1.71 10.36
CA LEU A 68 9.58 -3.00 9.94
C LEU A 68 10.43 -2.88 8.68
N ASN A 69 11.57 -3.57 8.67
CA ASN A 69 12.34 -3.78 7.45
C ASN A 69 11.61 -4.77 6.52
N ASN A 70 11.96 -4.73 5.24
CA ASN A 70 11.49 -5.68 4.23
C ASN A 70 9.98 -5.66 3.99
N THR A 71 9.37 -4.49 4.05
CA THR A 71 7.94 -4.28 3.78
C THR A 71 7.78 -3.52 2.47
N TYR A 72 7.00 -4.07 1.53
CA TYR A 72 6.97 -3.59 0.16
C TYR A 72 5.54 -3.50 -0.39
N ILE A 73 5.34 -2.51 -1.26
CA ILE A 73 4.27 -2.51 -2.26
C ILE A 73 4.83 -3.19 -3.51
N TYR A 74 4.11 -4.19 -4.00
CA TYR A 74 4.47 -4.94 -5.19
C TYR A 74 3.53 -4.63 -6.33
N ILE A 75 4.08 -4.38 -7.52
CA ILE A 75 3.31 -4.27 -8.76
C ILE A 75 3.81 -5.37 -9.69
N ARG A 76 2.89 -6.23 -10.14
CA ARG A 76 3.21 -7.38 -10.98
C ARG A 76 2.31 -7.46 -12.20
N GLY A 77 2.88 -7.88 -13.32
CA GLY A 77 2.10 -8.26 -14.50
C GLY A 77 1.43 -9.61 -14.28
N TYR A 78 0.44 -9.93 -15.11
CA TYR A 78 -0.30 -11.21 -15.04
C TYR A 78 0.57 -12.46 -15.17
N ASP A 79 1.65 -12.37 -15.94
CA ASP A 79 2.42 -13.46 -16.53
C ASP A 79 3.86 -13.59 -15.97
N VAL A 80 4.28 -12.78 -14.98
CA VAL A 80 5.69 -12.72 -14.53
C VAL A 80 5.85 -12.35 -13.05
N SER A 81 7.03 -12.68 -12.51
CA SER A 81 7.67 -12.14 -11.29
C SER A 81 7.54 -10.62 -11.17
N TYR A 82 7.59 -10.11 -9.93
CA TYR A 82 7.43 -8.70 -9.57
C TYR A 82 8.11 -7.71 -10.52
N TYR A 83 7.35 -6.73 -11.03
CA TYR A 83 7.87 -5.67 -11.91
C TYR A 83 8.39 -4.48 -11.13
N TYR A 84 7.69 -4.13 -10.05
CA TYR A 84 8.11 -3.08 -9.13
C TYR A 84 7.94 -3.54 -7.69
N ALA A 85 8.93 -3.21 -6.86
CA ALA A 85 8.85 -3.32 -5.42
C ALA A 85 9.24 -1.97 -4.84
N ILE A 86 8.35 -1.35 -4.08
CA ILE A 86 8.58 -0.05 -3.44
C ILE A 86 8.70 -0.27 -1.94
N ASP A 87 9.88 0.03 -1.39
CA ASP A 87 10.16 -0.11 0.04
C ASP A 87 9.33 0.89 0.85
N CYS A 88 8.48 0.38 1.73
CA CYS A 88 7.54 1.20 2.48
C CYS A 88 8.15 1.84 3.72
N LYS A 89 9.31 1.35 4.19
CA LYS A 89 10.04 1.96 5.29
C LYS A 89 10.89 3.14 4.83
N TYR A 90 11.59 3.01 3.70
CA TYR A 90 12.61 3.98 3.30
C TYR A 90 12.27 4.80 2.08
N SER A 91 11.34 4.35 1.21
CA SER A 91 11.05 5.09 -0.03
C SER A 91 10.35 6.42 0.26
N GLY A 92 10.87 7.49 -0.35
CA GLY A 92 10.23 8.80 -0.45
C GLY A 92 9.05 8.84 -1.43
N ASP A 93 8.76 7.73 -2.10
CA ASP A 93 7.63 7.60 -3.02
C ASP A 93 6.38 7.02 -2.36
N VAL A 94 6.39 6.85 -1.03
CA VAL A 94 5.26 6.33 -0.25
C VAL A 94 4.83 7.35 0.79
N TYR A 95 3.54 7.65 0.86
CA TYR A 95 2.96 8.64 1.75
C TYR A 95 1.76 8.03 2.45
N PHE A 96 1.65 8.32 3.75
CA PHE A 96 0.54 7.91 4.60
C PHE A 96 -0.13 9.19 5.07
N ILE A 97 -1.28 9.52 4.48
CA ILE A 97 -2.03 10.74 4.76
C ILE A 97 -3.34 10.33 5.42
N ASN A 98 -3.41 10.42 6.75
CA ASN A 98 -4.54 9.94 7.52
C ASN A 98 -4.87 8.49 7.13
N LYS A 99 -6.06 8.21 6.58
CA LYS A 99 -6.50 6.86 6.18
C LYS A 99 -6.04 6.44 4.79
N THR A 100 -5.26 7.26 4.08
CA THR A 100 -4.92 7.01 2.68
C THR A 100 -3.45 6.70 2.52
N LEU A 101 -3.15 5.54 1.94
CA LEU A 101 -1.84 5.21 1.38
C LEU A 101 -1.76 5.80 -0.02
N ILE A 102 -0.73 6.58 -0.31
CA ILE A 102 -0.42 7.10 -1.64
C ILE A 102 0.99 6.64 -1.99
N PHE A 103 1.19 6.15 -3.19
CA PHE A 103 2.54 5.87 -3.68
C PHE A 103 2.72 6.24 -5.14
N PHE A 104 3.99 6.38 -5.52
CA PHE A 104 4.41 6.77 -6.85
C PHE A 104 5.29 5.70 -7.48
N VAL A 105 5.04 5.40 -8.75
CA VAL A 105 5.94 4.63 -9.60
C VAL A 105 6.69 5.62 -10.48
N ARG A 106 7.97 5.84 -10.19
CA ARG A 106 8.81 6.73 -11.01
C ARG A 106 9.27 6.00 -12.27
N ASN A 107 9.24 6.71 -13.40
CA ASN A 107 9.66 6.20 -14.71
C ASN A 107 9.08 4.82 -15.03
N PRO A 108 7.74 4.70 -15.06
CA PRO A 108 7.14 3.41 -15.31
C PRO A 108 7.42 2.93 -16.74
N SER A 109 8.01 1.75 -16.85
CA SER A 109 8.23 1.01 -18.09
C SER A 109 7.06 0.07 -18.34
N TRP A 110 5.85 0.63 -18.34
CA TRP A 110 4.63 -0.13 -18.55
C TRP A 110 4.59 -0.76 -19.94
N THR A 111 4.23 -2.04 -20.01
CA THR A 111 3.88 -2.69 -21.27
C THR A 111 2.47 -2.30 -21.66
N LEU A 112 2.34 -1.68 -22.83
CA LEU A 112 1.07 -1.29 -23.43
C LEU A 112 0.13 -2.52 -23.58
N GLY A 113 -1.11 -2.39 -23.13
CA GLY A 113 -2.18 -3.39 -23.27
C GLY A 113 -2.19 -4.43 -22.16
N ARG A 114 -1.20 -4.36 -21.27
CA ARG A 114 -1.01 -5.33 -20.20
C ARG A 114 -1.75 -4.93 -18.95
N THR A 115 -2.21 -5.95 -18.23
CA THR A 115 -2.85 -5.79 -16.92
C THR A 115 -1.85 -6.05 -15.80
N TYR A 116 -1.86 -5.15 -14.82
CA TYR A 116 -1.03 -5.18 -13.64
C TYR A 116 -1.90 -5.28 -12.38
N TYR A 117 -1.32 -5.87 -11.34
CA TYR A 117 -1.91 -6.04 -10.03
C TYR A 117 -1.01 -5.40 -8.99
N VAL A 118 -1.62 -4.81 -7.97
CA VAL A 118 -0.90 -4.29 -6.80
C VAL A 118 -1.18 -5.18 -5.60
N ASP A 119 -0.12 -5.66 -4.98
CA ASP A 119 -0.16 -6.36 -3.70
C ASP A 119 0.61 -5.57 -2.64
N LEU A 120 0.08 -5.55 -1.43
CA LEU A 120 0.71 -4.90 -0.27
C LEU A 120 1.18 -6.00 0.67
N GLY A 121 2.48 -6.00 0.98
CA GLY A 121 3.11 -6.91 1.93
C GLY A 121 2.46 -6.94 3.32
N TYR A 122 2.87 -7.87 4.17
CA TYR A 122 2.52 -7.75 5.59
C TYR A 122 3.26 -6.54 6.19
N GLY A 123 2.59 -5.76 7.05
CA GLY A 123 3.20 -4.64 7.78
C GLY A 123 3.61 -3.43 6.94
N VAL A 124 2.99 -3.22 5.76
CA VAL A 124 3.26 -2.05 4.90
C VAL A 124 2.98 -0.73 5.61
N ALA A 125 2.00 -0.74 6.51
CA ALA A 125 1.69 0.38 7.38
C ALA A 125 1.40 -0.12 8.81
N THR A 126 1.37 0.82 9.75
CA THR A 126 0.94 0.58 11.12
C THR A 126 -0.15 1.56 11.51
N ALA A 127 -0.95 1.23 12.52
CA ALA A 127 -1.89 2.17 13.11
C ALA A 127 -1.17 3.40 13.71
N ASP A 128 -1.87 4.53 13.77
CA ASP A 128 -1.41 5.76 14.43
C ASP A 128 -1.45 5.67 15.97
N GLN A 129 -0.65 4.77 16.54
CA GLN A 129 -0.50 4.58 17.98
C GLN A 129 0.91 4.10 18.34
N TYR A 130 1.31 4.31 19.60
CA TYR A 130 2.57 3.77 20.12
C TYR A 130 2.52 2.24 20.13
N CYS A 131 3.50 1.58 19.50
CA CYS A 131 3.48 0.14 19.18
C CYS A 131 2.27 -0.29 18.33
N GLY A 132 1.90 0.54 17.34
CA GLY A 132 0.76 0.26 16.47
C GLY A 132 0.83 -1.09 15.78
N THR A 133 -0.30 -1.78 15.81
CA THR A 133 -0.59 -2.99 15.03
C THR A 133 -0.33 -2.76 13.55
N GLU A 134 0.29 -3.75 12.94
CA GLU A 134 0.70 -3.77 11.55
C GLU A 134 -0.46 -4.17 10.65
N THR A 135 -0.53 -3.59 9.45
CA THR A 135 -1.51 -4.00 8.44
C THR A 135 -1.29 -5.45 8.03
N TYR A 136 -2.38 -6.19 7.84
CA TYR A 136 -2.32 -7.50 7.20
C TYR A 136 -1.93 -7.41 5.74
N TYR A 137 -1.50 -8.55 5.19
CA TYR A 137 -1.25 -8.71 3.76
C TYR A 137 -2.53 -8.38 2.98
N PHE A 138 -2.41 -7.51 1.96
CA PHE A 138 -3.51 -7.19 1.06
C PHE A 138 -3.09 -7.61 -0.34
N SER A 139 -3.61 -8.76 -0.77
CA SER A 139 -3.31 -9.34 -2.07
C SER A 139 -4.52 -9.98 -2.69
N GLY A 140 -4.51 -10.04 -4.01
CA GLY A 140 -5.52 -10.75 -4.77
C GLY A 140 -5.69 -10.13 -6.15
N TYR A 141 -5.91 -10.99 -7.14
CA TYR A 141 -6.14 -10.61 -8.54
C TYR A 141 -7.32 -9.64 -8.74
N TYR A 142 -8.14 -9.42 -7.71
CA TYR A 142 -9.35 -8.58 -7.75
C TYR A 142 -9.28 -7.35 -6.83
N ASN A 143 -8.21 -7.19 -6.05
CA ASN A 143 -8.17 -6.15 -5.02
C ASN A 143 -7.71 -4.80 -5.58
N TRP A 144 -6.73 -4.83 -6.47
CA TRP A 144 -6.35 -3.67 -7.28
C TRP A 144 -5.73 -4.11 -8.60
N ARG A 145 -6.45 -3.87 -9.70
CA ARG A 145 -5.99 -4.17 -11.06
C ARG A 145 -6.16 -2.96 -11.98
N PHE A 146 -5.21 -2.78 -12.87
CA PHE A 146 -5.29 -1.79 -13.94
C PHE A 146 -4.65 -2.28 -15.23
N THR A 147 -5.13 -1.78 -16.36
CA THR A 147 -4.65 -2.11 -17.71
C THR A 147 -4.08 -0.85 -18.35
N ILE A 148 -2.90 -0.98 -18.96
CA ILE A 148 -2.19 0.17 -19.52
C ILE A 148 -2.68 0.45 -20.93
N TRP A 149 -3.14 1.68 -21.16
CA TRP A 149 -3.55 2.19 -22.46
C TRP A 149 -2.70 3.39 -22.88
N ASN A 150 -2.57 3.56 -24.19
CA ASN A 150 -2.04 4.76 -24.82
C ASN A 150 -2.86 5.05 -26.08
N SER A 151 -3.06 6.32 -26.39
CA SER A 151 -3.70 6.85 -27.61
C SER A 151 -3.27 6.18 -28.92
N GLN A 152 -2.04 5.67 -28.99
CA GLN A 152 -1.52 4.93 -30.15
C GLN A 152 -2.15 3.55 -30.36
N MET A 153 -2.95 3.03 -29.40
CA MET A 153 -3.67 1.77 -29.53
C MET A 153 -4.99 1.89 -30.31
N SER A 154 -5.53 3.10 -30.44
CA SER A 154 -6.81 3.34 -31.11
C SER A 154 -6.74 3.31 -32.64
N SER A 155 -5.54 3.15 -33.23
CA SER A 155 -5.32 3.31 -34.67
C SER A 155 -5.29 2.01 -35.49
N THR A 156 -5.70 0.86 -34.96
CA THR A 156 -5.79 -0.39 -35.73
C THR A 156 -7.24 -0.86 -35.88
N THR A 157 -7.98 -0.27 -36.83
CA THR A 157 -8.73 -0.96 -37.90
C THR A 157 -9.66 0.01 -38.65
N THR A 158 -9.34 0.31 -39.90
CA THR A 158 -10.34 0.65 -40.91
C THR A 158 -10.06 -0.26 -42.11
N PRO A 159 -10.94 -1.23 -42.45
CA PRO A 159 -10.76 -1.99 -43.67
C PRO A 159 -10.98 -1.06 -44.85
N SER A 160 -9.95 -0.88 -45.68
CA SER A 160 -10.11 -0.24 -46.99
C SER A 160 -10.86 -1.21 -47.89
N THR A 161 -12.13 -0.91 -48.17
CA THR A 161 -12.90 -1.62 -49.20
C THR A 161 -12.46 -1.08 -50.56
N THR A 162 -11.51 -1.73 -51.22
CA THR A 162 -11.17 -1.43 -52.61
C THR A 162 -12.29 -1.97 -53.49
N THR A 163 -13.14 -1.08 -54.00
CA THR A 163 -14.11 -1.42 -55.05
C THR A 163 -13.42 -1.18 -56.39
N THR A 164 -13.10 -2.25 -57.11
CA THR A 164 -12.62 -2.18 -58.49
C THR A 164 -13.84 -2.20 -59.41
N THR A 165 -14.11 -1.08 -60.09
CA THR A 165 -14.98 -1.00 -61.28
C THR A 165 -14.14 -1.10 -62.54
#